data_AF-A0A1N6G194-F1
#
_entry.id   AF-A0A1N6G194-F1
#
_cell.length_a   1.000
_cell.length_b   1.000
_cell.length_c   1.000
_cell.angle_alpha   90.00
_cell.angle_beta   90.00
_cell.angle_gamma   90.00
#
_symmetry.space_group_name_H-M   'P 1'
#
loop_
_entity.id
_entity.type
_entity.pdbx_description
1 polymer ?
#
loop_
_entity_poly.entity_id
_entity_poly.type
_entity_poly.pdbx_seq_one_letter_code
_entity_poly.pdbx_strand_id
1 'polypeptide(L)'
;MRTSKKIIISFLLFFIIGCKKNNASEITNLDTQDSVKSQSSVEINDNSKELNDSFVISCGSGCAMTYNLKNVKDLGNIKEVKFEIETYIDDVLSETNDETYLFYYNQSNQIEKIQHKGEKENILENLLPSAVESFKKFCG
;
A
#
# COMPACT_ATOMS: atom_id res chain seq x y z
N MET A 1 -4.52 -2.17 61.87
CA MET A 1 -5.40 -0.98 61.92
C MET A 1 -5.76 -0.59 60.49
N ARG A 2 -7.05 -0.52 60.21
CA ARG A 2 -7.71 -0.34 58.91
C ARG A 2 -7.87 1.15 58.62
N THR A 3 -7.56 1.59 57.40
CA THR A 3 -8.38 2.55 56.62
C THR A 3 -7.80 2.72 55.22
N SER A 4 -8.45 2.04 54.28
CA SER A 4 -8.56 2.39 52.88
C SER A 4 -8.98 3.85 52.67
N LYS A 5 -8.34 4.55 51.73
CA LYS A 5 -8.89 5.75 51.08
C LYS A 5 -8.80 5.56 49.56
N LYS A 6 -9.92 5.13 48.97
CA LYS A 6 -10.22 5.31 47.54
C LYS A 6 -10.72 6.75 47.32
N ILE A 7 -11.05 7.09 46.05
CA ILE A 7 -11.72 8.32 45.55
C ILE A 7 -10.65 9.28 44.95
N ILE A 8 -10.64 9.71 43.67
CA ILE A 8 -11.71 10.07 42.72
C ILE A 8 -11.29 9.67 41.28
N ILE A 9 -12.19 8.98 40.57
CA ILE A 9 -12.18 8.80 39.11
C ILE A 9 -12.69 10.09 38.48
N SER A 10 -11.87 10.77 37.68
CA SER A 10 -12.30 11.93 36.89
C SER A 10 -12.76 11.43 35.51
N PHE A 11 -14.08 11.36 35.36
CA PHE A 11 -14.79 11.04 34.13
C PHE A 11 -14.70 12.26 33.19
N LEU A 12 -13.84 12.18 32.18
CA LEU A 12 -13.76 13.19 31.12
C LEU A 12 -14.21 12.57 29.80
N LEU A 13 -15.54 12.49 29.67
CA LEU A 13 -16.26 12.31 28.42
C LEU A 13 -15.95 13.49 27.50
N PHE A 14 -15.07 13.30 26.52
CA PHE A 14 -14.91 14.24 25.41
C PHE A 14 -15.46 13.61 24.11
N PHE A 15 -16.65 14.10 23.74
CA PHE A 15 -17.21 14.31 22.40
C PHE A 15 -17.21 13.16 21.38
N ILE A 16 -18.39 12.54 21.27
CA ILE A 16 -18.89 11.93 20.04
C ILE A 16 -19.13 13.00 18.95
N ILE A 17 -18.22 13.13 17.98
CA ILE A 17 -18.49 13.89 16.76
C ILE A 17 -19.17 12.93 15.77
N GLY A 18 -20.46 13.16 15.53
CA GLY A 18 -21.23 12.49 14.50
C GLY A 18 -21.04 13.15 13.14
N CYS A 19 -20.60 12.37 12.14
CA CYS A 19 -20.77 12.72 10.74
C CYS A 19 -21.93 11.91 10.16
N LYS A 20 -23.09 12.57 10.00
CA LYS A 20 -24.19 12.13 9.15
C LYS A 20 -24.02 12.82 7.80
N LYS A 21 -23.74 12.07 6.74
CA LYS A 21 -24.15 12.46 5.38
C LYS A 21 -24.42 11.22 4.53
N ASN A 22 -25.70 10.93 4.44
CA ASN A 22 -26.34 10.12 3.44
C ASN A 22 -26.38 10.90 2.11
N ASN A 23 -25.86 10.31 1.05
CA ASN A 23 -26.29 10.53 -0.32
C ASN A 23 -26.22 9.18 -1.03
N ALA A 24 -27.39 8.58 -1.22
CA ALA A 24 -27.59 7.57 -2.25
C ALA A 24 -27.41 8.25 -3.61
N SER A 25 -26.61 7.67 -4.48
CA SER A 25 -26.76 7.81 -5.92
C SER A 25 -26.93 6.43 -6.50
N GLU A 26 -28.19 6.01 -6.49
CA GLU A 26 -28.72 5.05 -7.44
C GLU A 26 -28.70 5.73 -8.82
N ILE A 27 -27.84 5.25 -9.72
CA ILE A 27 -28.04 5.45 -11.15
C ILE A 27 -28.04 4.06 -11.76
N THR A 28 -29.25 3.55 -11.93
CA THR A 28 -29.58 2.51 -12.90
C THR A 28 -29.19 2.98 -14.29
N ASN A 29 -28.42 2.17 -15.02
CA ASN A 29 -28.64 1.91 -16.44
C ASN A 29 -27.95 0.59 -16.82
N LEU A 30 -28.78 -0.45 -16.96
CA LEU A 30 -28.51 -1.54 -17.88
C LEU A 30 -28.63 -0.96 -19.30
N ASP A 31 -27.62 -1.15 -20.15
CA ASP A 31 -27.89 -1.73 -21.45
C ASP A 31 -26.67 -2.40 -22.07
N THR A 32 -26.96 -3.46 -22.81
CA THR A 32 -26.05 -4.46 -23.38
C THR A 32 -25.55 -4.01 -24.76
N GLN A 33 -24.25 -4.11 -25.07
CA GLN A 33 -23.79 -4.75 -26.32
C GLN A 33 -22.26 -4.84 -26.47
N ASP A 34 -21.90 -5.83 -27.29
CA ASP A 34 -20.63 -6.49 -27.54
C ASP A 34 -19.43 -5.66 -28.03
N SER A 35 -18.27 -6.31 -27.84
CA SER A 35 -17.12 -6.36 -28.76
C SER A 35 -16.21 -5.12 -28.85
N VAL A 36 -15.01 -5.23 -28.29
CA VAL A 36 -13.72 -5.38 -29.02
C VAL A 36 -12.59 -5.24 -27.99
N LYS A 37 -11.68 -6.21 -28.01
CA LYS A 37 -10.37 -6.19 -27.36
C LYS A 37 -9.62 -4.90 -27.72
N SER A 38 -9.62 -3.92 -26.82
CA SER A 38 -8.68 -2.82 -26.85
C SER A 38 -7.71 -2.99 -25.68
N GLN A 39 -6.49 -3.36 -26.03
CA GLN A 39 -5.33 -3.27 -25.14
C GLN A 39 -5.02 -1.80 -24.99
N SER A 40 -5.86 -1.11 -24.23
CA SER A 40 -5.65 0.28 -23.87
C SER A 40 -4.80 0.28 -22.62
N SER A 41 -3.55 0.73 -22.75
CA SER A 41 -2.82 1.29 -21.61
C SER A 41 -3.59 2.55 -21.20
N VAL A 42 -4.65 2.34 -20.41
CA VAL A 42 -5.40 3.44 -19.85
C VAL A 42 -4.61 3.93 -18.64
N GLU A 43 -3.99 5.11 -18.78
CA GLU A 43 -3.70 5.96 -17.63
C GLU A 43 -5.06 6.38 -17.05
N ILE A 44 -5.61 5.58 -16.13
CA ILE A 44 -6.78 5.98 -15.34
C ILE A 44 -6.27 6.57 -14.04
N ASN A 45 -6.54 7.87 -13.89
CA ASN A 45 -6.49 8.58 -12.62
C ASN A 45 -7.47 7.94 -11.62
N ASP A 46 -6.97 7.02 -10.80
CA ASP A 46 -7.63 6.59 -9.57
C ASP A 46 -6.64 6.82 -8.42
N ASN A 47 -6.87 7.87 -7.61
CA ASN A 47 -5.98 8.34 -6.54
C ASN A 47 -4.49 8.28 -6.94
N SER A 48 -4.18 8.92 -8.06
CA SER A 48 -2.96 8.76 -8.83
C SER A 48 -1.75 8.87 -7.94
N LYS A 49 -1.17 7.72 -7.62
CA LYS A 49 0.14 7.68 -7.02
C LYS A 49 1.08 8.39 -7.99
N GLU A 50 1.62 9.53 -7.57
CA GLU A 50 2.45 10.32 -8.46
C GLU A 50 3.69 9.49 -8.79
N LEU A 51 4.18 9.58 -10.03
CA LEU A 51 5.36 8.87 -10.55
C LEU A 51 6.69 9.30 -9.86
N ASN A 52 6.62 9.82 -8.64
CA ASN A 52 7.73 10.24 -7.80
C ASN A 52 7.60 9.73 -6.34
N ASP A 53 6.59 8.91 -6.05
CA ASP A 53 6.45 8.32 -4.72
C ASP A 53 7.62 7.37 -4.42
N SER A 54 8.15 7.46 -3.21
CA SER A 54 9.21 6.57 -2.75
C SER A 54 9.04 6.20 -1.28
N PHE A 55 9.69 5.11 -0.89
CA PHE A 55 9.80 4.72 0.51
C PHE A 55 11.14 4.04 0.77
N VAL A 56 11.56 4.04 2.03
CA VAL A 56 12.83 3.46 2.46
C VAL A 56 12.56 2.21 3.30
N ILE A 57 13.34 1.17 3.05
CA ILE A 57 13.46 -0.02 3.91
C ILE A 57 14.86 -0.03 4.49
N SER A 58 14.98 -0.04 5.82
CA SER A 58 16.26 -0.36 6.47
C SER A 58 16.50 -1.87 6.40
N CYS A 59 17.65 -2.27 5.86
CA CYS A 59 18.10 -3.66 5.77
C CYS A 59 19.09 -4.06 6.87
N GLY A 60 19.36 -3.17 7.83
CA GLY A 60 20.24 -3.42 8.97
C GLY A 60 21.21 -2.28 9.24
N SER A 61 22.20 -2.53 10.10
CA SER A 61 23.24 -1.56 10.48
C SER A 61 23.95 -1.02 9.24
N GLY A 62 23.77 0.28 8.96
CA GLY A 62 24.37 0.94 7.80
C GLY A 62 23.74 0.60 6.45
N CYS A 63 22.68 -0.21 6.39
CA CYS A 63 22.05 -0.64 5.15
C CYS A 63 20.65 -0.03 4.98
N ALA A 64 20.41 0.63 3.85
CA ALA A 64 19.10 1.14 3.47
C ALA A 64 18.83 0.90 1.98
N MET A 65 17.58 0.60 1.64
CA MET A 65 17.10 0.48 0.26
C MET A 65 15.99 1.49 0.04
N THR A 66 16.16 2.39 -0.92
CA THR A 66 15.14 3.35 -1.35
C THR A 66 14.43 2.79 -2.57
N TYR A 67 13.12 2.61 -2.47
CA TYR A 67 12.26 2.15 -3.55
C TYR A 67 11.61 3.36 -4.21
N ASN A 68 12.08 3.73 -5.40
CA ASN A 68 11.58 4.85 -6.18
C ASN A 68 10.57 4.33 -7.22
N LEU A 69 9.32 4.78 -7.16
CA LEU A 69 8.28 4.34 -8.09
C LEU A 69 8.60 4.82 -9.51
N LYS A 70 8.69 3.89 -10.46
CA LYS A 70 8.88 4.20 -11.89
C LYS A 70 7.61 4.05 -12.71
N ASN A 71 6.78 3.05 -12.40
CA ASN A 71 5.57 2.77 -13.15
C ASN A 71 4.59 1.92 -12.32
N VAL A 72 3.30 2.15 -12.50
CA VAL A 72 2.22 1.30 -12.01
C VAL A 72 1.32 0.96 -13.18
N LYS A 73 1.10 -0.33 -13.41
CA LYS A 73 0.11 -0.84 -14.36
C LYS A 73 -0.97 -1.59 -13.60
N ASP A 74 -2.20 -1.09 -13.70
CA ASP A 74 -3.38 -1.75 -13.14
C ASP A 74 -3.84 -2.90 -14.07
N LEU A 75 -4.02 -4.08 -13.50
CA LEU A 75 -4.48 -5.30 -14.16
C LEU A 75 -5.74 -5.88 -13.46
N GLY A 76 -6.48 -5.05 -12.74
CA GLY A 76 -7.65 -5.44 -11.93
C GLY A 76 -7.26 -5.73 -10.49
N ASN A 77 -7.39 -6.98 -10.04
CA ASN A 77 -6.99 -7.38 -8.69
C ASN A 77 -5.47 -7.51 -8.52
N ILE A 78 -4.69 -7.13 -9.55
CA ILE A 78 -3.24 -7.15 -9.55
C ILE A 78 -2.75 -5.78 -9.99
N LYS A 79 -1.80 -5.19 -9.26
CA LYS A 79 -1.02 -4.04 -9.72
C LYS A 79 0.40 -4.51 -10.02
N GLU A 80 0.84 -4.34 -11.26
CA GLU A 80 2.24 -4.51 -11.63
C GLU A 80 2.97 -3.19 -11.37
N VAL A 81 3.90 -3.19 -10.44
CA VAL A 81 4.59 -1.99 -9.97
C VAL A 81 6.08 -2.15 -10.24
N LYS A 82 6.65 -1.20 -10.99
CA LYS A 82 8.09 -1.13 -11.24
C LYS A 82 8.72 -0.10 -10.32
N PHE A 83 9.78 -0.50 -9.64
CA PHE A 83 10.62 0.37 -8.83
C PHE A 83 12.05 0.42 -9.39
N GLU A 84 12.69 1.56 -9.23
CA GLU A 84 14.15 1.65 -9.19
C GLU A 84 14.55 1.64 -7.72
N ILE A 85 15.40 0.69 -7.35
CA ILE A 85 15.84 0.45 -6.00
C ILE A 85 17.28 0.91 -5.89
N GLU A 86 17.53 1.87 -5.01
CA GLU A 86 18.85 2.34 -4.66
C GLU A 86 19.26 1.75 -3.32
N THR A 87 20.35 0.98 -3.30
CA THR A 87 20.89 0.37 -2.09
C THR A 87 22.07 1.18 -1.58
N TYR A 88 22.01 1.59 -0.32
CA TYR A 88 23.03 2.33 0.38
C TYR A 88 23.67 1.46 1.46
N ILE A 89 25.00 1.47 1.52
CA ILE A 89 25.82 0.81 2.55
C ILE A 89 26.73 1.87 3.15
N ASP A 90 26.63 2.06 4.47
CA ASP A 90 27.32 3.10 5.23
C ASP A 90 27.13 4.50 4.59
N ASP A 91 25.87 4.81 4.26
CA ASP A 91 25.42 6.05 3.60
C ASP A 91 25.98 6.30 2.18
N VAL A 92 26.66 5.31 1.59
CA VAL A 92 27.19 5.36 0.23
C VAL A 92 26.31 4.53 -0.71
N LEU A 93 25.89 5.13 -1.83
CA LEU A 93 25.17 4.40 -2.88
C LEU A 93 26.05 3.27 -3.41
N SER A 94 25.63 2.03 -3.19
CA SER A 94 26.34 0.82 -3.58
C SER A 94 25.82 0.26 -4.90
N GLU A 95 24.50 0.32 -5.11
CA GLU A 95 23.85 -0.32 -6.26
C GLU A 95 22.53 0.37 -6.60
N THR A 96 22.17 0.34 -7.89
CA THR A 96 20.86 0.77 -8.40
C THR A 96 20.31 -0.30 -9.33
N ASN A 97 19.12 -0.83 -9.03
CA ASN A 97 18.48 -1.89 -9.81
C ASN A 97 17.02 -1.59 -10.11
N ASP A 98 16.55 -2.01 -11.28
CA ASP A 98 15.13 -1.97 -11.61
C ASP A 98 14.47 -3.31 -11.27
N GLU A 99 13.43 -3.28 -10.44
CA GLU A 99 12.65 -4.46 -10.08
C GLU A 99 11.16 -4.26 -10.34
N THR A 100 10.47 -5.33 -10.73
CA THR A 100 9.03 -5.31 -10.95
C THR A 100 8.34 -6.29 -10.02
N TYR A 101 7.32 -5.79 -9.32
CA TYR A 101 6.55 -6.52 -8.34
C TYR A 101 5.10 -6.64 -8.78
N LEU A 102 4.46 -7.74 -8.41
CA LEU A 102 3.04 -7.99 -8.59
C LEU A 102 2.35 -7.92 -7.23
N PHE A 103 1.51 -6.92 -7.04
CA PHE A 103 0.71 -6.72 -5.83
C PHE A 103 -0.68 -7.31 -6.06
N TYR A 104 -1.01 -8.35 -5.31
CA TYR A 104 -2.31 -9.03 -5.38
C TYR A 104 -3.23 -8.50 -4.29
N TYR A 105 -4.42 -8.07 -4.70
CA TYR A 105 -5.44 -7.54 -3.81
C TYR A 105 -6.60 -8.52 -3.68
N ASN A 106 -7.09 -8.67 -2.45
CA ASN A 106 -8.32 -9.41 -2.20
C ASN A 106 -9.56 -8.58 -2.58
N GLN A 107 -10.76 -9.16 -2.44
CA GLN A 107 -12.03 -8.50 -2.77
C GLN A 107 -12.33 -7.26 -1.90
N SER A 108 -11.67 -7.12 -0.75
CA SER A 108 -11.76 -5.94 0.12
C SER A 108 -10.68 -4.89 -0.20
N ASN A 109 -10.00 -5.02 -1.35
CA ASN A 109 -8.91 -4.15 -1.80
C ASN A 109 -7.72 -4.09 -0.82
N GLN A 110 -7.49 -5.16 -0.06
CA GLN A 110 -6.32 -5.28 0.82
C GLN A 110 -5.25 -6.15 0.14
N ILE A 111 -3.97 -5.80 0.34
CA ILE A 111 -2.86 -6.63 -0.14
C ILE A 111 -2.93 -8.00 0.53
N GLU A 112 -3.07 -9.04 -0.29
CA GLU A 112 -3.00 -10.43 0.12
C GLU A 112 -1.57 -10.97 -0.06
N LYS A 113 -0.91 -10.58 -1.15
CA LYS A 113 0.37 -11.15 -1.57
C LYS A 113 1.16 -10.16 -2.43
N ILE A 114 2.49 -10.19 -2.30
CA ILE A 114 3.40 -9.47 -3.19
C ILE A 114 4.43 -10.45 -3.73
N GLN A 115 4.77 -10.35 -5.01
CA GLN A 115 5.77 -11.20 -5.66
C GLN A 115 6.71 -10.40 -6.52
N HIS A 116 7.95 -10.87 -6.70
CA HIS A 116 8.75 -10.45 -7.86
C HIS A 116 8.13 -11.02 -9.14
N LYS A 117 8.16 -10.23 -10.22
CA LYS A 117 7.62 -10.64 -11.52
C LYS A 117 8.43 -11.83 -12.07
N GLY A 118 7.74 -12.93 -12.34
CA GLY A 118 8.35 -14.18 -12.81
C GLY A 118 8.59 -15.21 -11.70
N GLU A 119 8.39 -14.83 -10.44
CA GLU A 119 8.56 -15.71 -9.29
C GLU A 119 7.22 -16.13 -8.67
N LYS A 120 7.26 -17.18 -7.83
CA LYS A 120 6.08 -17.74 -7.16
C LYS A 120 5.99 -17.43 -5.68
N GLU A 121 7.08 -16.95 -5.10
CA GLU A 121 7.18 -16.63 -3.68
C GLU A 121 6.30 -15.43 -3.32
N ASN A 122 5.77 -15.44 -2.09
CA ASN A 122 5.13 -14.29 -1.49
C ASN A 122 6.17 -13.59 -0.59
N ILE A 123 6.69 -12.45 -1.03
CA ILE A 123 7.77 -11.78 -0.29
C ILE A 123 7.31 -11.31 1.09
N LEU A 124 6.01 -11.05 1.28
CA LEU A 124 5.47 -10.63 2.57
C LEU A 124 5.69 -11.64 3.70
N GLU A 125 5.88 -12.92 3.36
CA GLU A 125 6.12 -13.98 4.34
C GLU A 125 7.57 -14.00 4.85
N ASN A 126 8.51 -13.47 4.06
CA ASN A 126 9.95 -13.54 4.32
C ASN A 126 10.59 -12.18 4.63
N LEU A 127 9.84 -11.09 4.44
CA LEU A 127 10.29 -9.74 4.78
C LEU A 127 10.25 -9.47 6.29
N LEU A 128 11.15 -8.60 6.73
CA LEU A 128 11.08 -8.03 8.08
C LEU A 128 9.74 -7.29 8.29
N PRO A 129 9.16 -7.29 9.49
CA PRO A 129 7.87 -6.64 9.74
C PRO A 129 7.83 -5.16 9.32
N SER A 130 8.94 -4.43 9.49
CA SER A 130 9.07 -3.03 9.07
C SER A 130 8.98 -2.86 7.54
N ALA A 131 9.60 -3.77 6.78
CA ALA A 131 9.51 -3.79 5.32
C ALA A 131 8.08 -4.07 4.85
N VAL A 132 7.40 -5.04 5.48
CA VAL A 132 5.97 -5.32 5.22
C VAL A 132 5.11 -4.09 5.46
N GLU A 133 5.36 -3.36 6.56
CA GLU A 133 4.64 -2.13 6.87
C GLU A 133 4.90 -1.04 5.83
N SER A 134 6.14 -0.86 5.37
CA SER A 134 6.47 0.09 4.30
C SER A 134 5.71 -0.22 3.00
N PHE A 135 5.66 -1.48 2.56
CA PHE A 135 4.89 -1.87 1.38
C PHE A 135 3.39 -1.62 1.55
N LYS A 136 2.82 -1.94 2.72
CA LYS A 136 1.39 -1.70 2.99
C LYS A 136 1.06 -0.21 3.03
N LYS A 137 1.86 0.59 3.72
CA LYS A 137 1.70 2.06 3.76
C LYS A 137 1.84 2.69 2.39
N PHE A 138 2.76 2.17 1.57
CA PHE A 138 2.88 2.60 0.19
C PHE A 138 1.53 2.40 -0.52
N CYS A 139 0.91 1.22 -0.46
CA CYS A 139 -0.31 0.94 -1.22
C CYS A 139 -1.59 1.70 -0.79
N GLY A 140 -1.64 2.30 0.40
CA GLY A 140 -2.81 3.02 0.93
C GLY A 140 -3.57 2.22 1.96
#